data_AF-A0A1F7IBM1-F1
#
_entry.id   AF-A0A1F7IBM1-F1
#
_cell.length_a   1.000
_cell.length_b   1.000
_cell.length_c   1.000
_cell.angle_alpha   90.00
_cell.angle_beta   90.00
_cell.angle_gamma   90.00
#
_symmetry.space_group_name_H-M   'P 1'
#
loop_
_entity.id
_entity.type
_entity.pdbx_description
1 polymer ?
#
loop_
_entity_poly.entity_id
_entity_poly.type
_entity_poly.pdbx_seq_one_letter_code
_entity_poly.pdbx_strand_id
1 'polypeptide(L)'
;MADQNQNTQQPNQQPNQLTTQPSERAIKDQIALIRHIDDLIKLRNDPHVTPEKLPAVKTLLLKEINEWINRHLITKLDDQGQIELEKLLNSNESDEELDKFFSQKIPNLQSEIASVLFNFRTAYLYPVRERIAAEAKAKTAQNQTTQNNESSQNDFSDVGPPAPIVNKSN
;
A
#
# COMPACT_ATOMS: atom_id res chain seq x y z
N MET A 1 32.67 -8.82 75.13
CA MET A 1 31.71 -9.63 74.35
C MET A 1 30.83 -8.61 73.62
N ALA A 2 31.14 -8.14 72.39
CA ALA A 2 31.16 -8.87 71.11
C ALA A 2 29.84 -9.64 70.93
N ASP A 3 28.97 -9.44 69.93
CA ASP A 3 29.12 -8.93 68.56
C ASP A 3 27.72 -8.73 67.91
N GLN A 4 27.58 -7.70 67.04
CA GLN A 4 26.99 -7.73 65.68
C GLN A 4 25.53 -8.25 65.39
N ASN A 5 24.65 -7.38 64.80
CA ASN A 5 24.18 -7.33 63.38
C ASN A 5 22.93 -8.24 63.09
N GLN A 6 21.90 -7.97 62.27
CA GLN A 6 21.58 -7.06 61.15
C GLN A 6 20.05 -6.84 61.12
N ASN A 7 19.48 -5.65 60.85
CA ASN A 7 19.15 -5.05 59.54
C ASN A 7 18.70 -6.02 58.43
N THR A 8 17.39 -6.10 58.18
CA THR A 8 16.84 -6.40 56.84
C THR A 8 15.59 -5.56 56.62
N GLN A 9 15.80 -4.39 55.98
CA GLN A 9 14.77 -3.68 55.24
C GLN A 9 14.36 -4.54 54.04
N GLN A 10 13.07 -4.83 53.93
CA GLN A 10 12.48 -5.45 52.75
C GLN A 10 12.46 -4.41 51.61
N PRO A 11 12.96 -4.73 50.40
CA PRO A 11 12.78 -3.84 49.27
C PRO A 11 11.32 -3.89 48.82
N ASN A 12 10.69 -2.73 48.97
CA ASN A 12 9.39 -2.33 48.46
C ASN A 12 9.33 -2.61 46.94
N GLN A 13 8.71 -3.71 46.53
CA GLN A 13 8.40 -3.96 45.13
C GLN A 13 7.22 -3.06 44.72
N GLN A 14 7.57 -1.86 44.23
CA GLN A 14 6.64 -1.07 43.44
C GLN A 14 6.39 -1.81 42.11
N PRO A 15 5.13 -1.91 41.63
CA PRO A 15 4.89 -2.29 40.26
C PRO A 15 5.39 -1.14 39.38
N ASN A 16 6.54 -1.34 38.72
CA ASN A 16 7.00 -0.47 37.65
C ASN A 16 5.91 -0.44 36.58
N GLN A 17 5.13 0.64 36.58
CA GLN A 17 4.25 0.97 35.47
C GLN A 17 5.13 1.19 34.25
N LEU A 18 4.90 0.39 33.21
CA LEU A 18 5.45 0.59 31.87
C LEU A 18 5.07 2.01 31.39
N THR A 19 6.01 2.94 31.47
CA THR A 19 5.99 4.17 30.69
C THR A 19 7.25 4.19 29.84
N THR A 20 7.26 3.36 28.80
CA THR A 20 8.05 3.66 27.59
C THR A 20 7.46 4.95 27.02
N GLN A 21 7.96 6.10 27.49
CA GLN A 21 7.68 7.36 26.82
C GLN A 21 8.26 7.24 25.40
N PRO A 22 7.45 7.44 24.35
CA PRO A 22 7.98 7.41 23.00
C PRO A 22 9.06 8.48 22.88
N SER A 23 10.22 8.08 22.36
CA SER A 23 11.31 9.02 22.10
C SER A 23 10.82 10.18 21.22
N GLU A 24 11.42 11.37 21.33
CA GLU A 24 11.06 12.52 20.50
C GLU A 24 11.11 12.20 19.00
N ARG A 25 12.02 11.30 18.61
CA ARG A 25 12.13 10.76 17.26
C ARG A 25 10.91 9.91 16.87
N ALA A 26 10.51 8.96 17.72
CA ALA A 26 9.33 8.13 17.47
C ALA A 26 8.06 8.98 17.28
N ILE A 27 7.91 10.04 18.07
CA ILE A 27 6.79 11.00 17.93
C ILE A 27 6.84 11.71 16.57
N LYS A 28 8.01 12.20 16.15
CA LYS A 28 8.19 12.86 14.84
C LYS A 28 7.88 11.92 13.68
N ASP A 29 8.36 10.68 13.75
CA ASP A 29 8.16 9.66 12.72
C ASP A 29 6.68 9.28 12.63
N GLN A 30 5.99 9.14 13.77
CA GLN A 30 4.56 8.90 13.82
C GLN A 30 3.75 10.07 13.21
N ILE A 31 4.09 11.31 13.53
CA ILE A 31 3.44 12.50 12.95
C ILE A 31 3.65 12.55 11.43
N ALA A 32 4.88 12.29 10.98
CA ALA A 32 5.20 12.24 9.55
C ALA A 32 4.38 11.18 8.82
N LEU A 33 4.20 10.00 9.43
CA LEU A 33 3.42 8.91 8.86
C LEU A 33 1.91 9.24 8.81
N ILE A 34 1.36 9.86 9.87
CA ILE A 34 -0.04 10.32 9.87
C ILE A 34 -0.26 11.34 8.76
N ARG A 35 0.66 12.30 8.60
CA ARG A 35 0.59 13.28 7.51
C ARG A 35 0.66 12.61 6.14
N HIS A 36 1.52 11.61 5.97
CA HIS A 36 1.61 10.85 4.73
C HIS A 36 0.27 10.19 4.37
N ILE A 37 -0.40 9.56 5.34
CA ILE A 37 -1.72 8.95 5.16
C ILE A 37 -2.76 10.00 4.76
N ASP A 38 -2.74 11.18 5.39
CA ASP A 38 -3.64 12.27 5.03
C ASP A 38 -3.45 12.73 3.58
N ASP A 39 -2.20 12.82 3.14
CA ASP A 39 -1.87 13.16 1.75
C ASP A 39 -2.32 12.06 0.77
N LEU A 40 -2.21 10.77 1.15
CA LEU A 40 -2.71 9.65 0.34
C LEU A 40 -4.22 9.67 0.17
N ILE A 41 -4.97 9.89 1.25
CA ILE A 41 -6.44 9.93 1.20
C ILE A 41 -6.89 11.09 0.32
N LYS A 42 -6.29 12.27 0.49
CA LYS A 42 -6.57 13.45 -0.35
C LYS A 42 -6.25 13.19 -1.82
N LEU A 43 -5.11 12.56 -2.09
CA LEU A 43 -4.67 12.29 -3.46
C LEU A 43 -5.53 11.24 -4.15
N ARG A 44 -6.03 10.23 -3.43
CA ARG A 44 -6.99 9.26 -3.98
C ARG A 44 -8.32 9.91 -4.31
N ASN A 45 -8.73 10.91 -3.51
CA ASN A 45 -9.98 11.65 -3.68
C ASN A 45 -11.20 10.73 -3.84
N ASP A 46 -11.28 9.70 -2.99
CA ASP A 46 -12.34 8.69 -3.05
C ASP A 46 -13.67 9.26 -2.51
N PRO A 47 -14.73 9.34 -3.34
CA PRO A 47 -16.02 9.90 -2.93
C PRO A 47 -16.74 9.07 -1.84
N HIS A 48 -16.30 7.84 -1.59
CA HIS A 48 -16.87 6.97 -0.57
C HIS A 48 -16.25 7.18 0.83
N VAL A 49 -15.16 7.94 0.93
CA VAL A 49 -14.53 8.31 2.20
C VAL A 49 -15.20 9.57 2.75
N THR A 50 -16.29 9.37 3.49
CA THR A 50 -16.99 10.45 4.18
C THR A 50 -16.23 10.92 5.44
N PRO A 51 -16.49 12.12 5.97
CA PRO A 51 -15.86 12.60 7.21
C PRO A 51 -16.03 11.64 8.39
N GLU A 52 -17.15 10.93 8.47
CA GLU A 52 -17.43 9.94 9.51
C GLU A 52 -16.57 8.68 9.38
N LYS A 53 -16.26 8.27 8.15
CA LYS A 53 -15.41 7.09 7.86
C LYS A 53 -13.93 7.43 7.88
N LEU A 54 -13.57 8.70 7.76
CA LEU A 54 -12.20 9.16 7.67
C LEU A 54 -11.30 8.64 8.81
N PRO A 55 -11.70 8.68 10.11
CA PRO A 55 -10.88 8.12 11.18
C PRO A 55 -10.61 6.62 11.00
N ALA A 56 -11.64 5.85 10.64
CA ALA A 56 -11.51 4.41 10.43
C ALA A 56 -10.59 4.09 9.25
N VAL A 57 -10.69 4.85 8.15
CA VAL A 57 -9.79 4.72 6.99
C VAL A 57 -8.34 5.05 7.38
N LYS A 58 -8.11 6.13 8.13
CA LYS A 58 -6.76 6.47 8.61
C LYS A 58 -6.17 5.36 9.48
N THR A 59 -6.94 4.83 10.42
CA THR A 59 -6.50 3.72 11.28
C THR A 59 -6.17 2.47 10.46
N LEU A 60 -7.00 2.13 9.47
CA LEU A 60 -6.76 1.00 8.59
C LEU A 60 -5.46 1.18 7.79
N LEU A 61 -5.28 2.34 7.15
CA LEU A 61 -4.08 2.61 6.36
C LEU A 61 -2.81 2.63 7.21
N LEU A 62 -2.89 3.18 8.43
CA LEU A 62 -1.76 3.16 9.35
C LEU A 62 -1.37 1.73 9.71
N LYS A 63 -2.35 0.88 10.01
CA LYS A 63 -2.12 -0.54 10.28
C LYS A 63 -1.50 -1.24 9.07
N GLU A 64 -2.05 -1.04 7.88
CA GLU A 64 -1.55 -1.69 6.66
C GLU A 64 -0.12 -1.26 6.34
N ILE A 65 0.21 0.03 6.46
CA ILE A 65 1.59 0.51 6.25
C ILE A 65 2.55 -0.13 7.25
N ASN A 66 2.19 -0.17 8.54
CA ASN A 66 3.03 -0.80 9.56
C ASN A 66 3.28 -2.28 9.24
N GLU A 67 2.25 -3.00 8.81
CA GLU A 67 2.43 -4.39 8.38
C GLU A 67 3.30 -4.54 7.14
N TRP A 68 3.19 -3.64 6.16
CA TRP A 68 4.06 -3.63 4.98
C TRP A 68 5.52 -3.38 5.35
N ILE A 69 5.77 -2.41 6.23
CA ILE A 69 7.11 -2.12 6.75
C ILE A 69 7.64 -3.36 7.46
N ASN A 70 6.91 -3.91 8.44
CA ASN A 70 7.35 -5.06 9.22
C ASN A 70 7.67 -6.26 8.33
N ARG A 71 6.77 -6.62 7.40
CA ARG A 71 7.02 -7.72 6.45
C ARG A 71 8.28 -7.47 5.63
N HIS A 72 8.45 -6.25 5.11
CA HIS A 72 9.63 -5.91 4.33
C HIS A 72 10.92 -6.01 5.15
N LEU A 73 10.93 -5.46 6.37
CA LEU A 73 12.10 -5.53 7.25
C LEU A 73 12.48 -6.97 7.57
N ILE A 74 11.49 -7.83 7.87
CA ILE A 74 11.74 -9.26 8.13
C ILE A 74 12.36 -9.93 6.89
N THR A 75 11.89 -9.63 5.68
CA THR A 75 12.45 -10.21 4.44
C THR A 75 13.88 -9.75 4.13
N LYS A 76 14.35 -8.67 4.78
CA LYS A 76 15.73 -8.18 4.65
C LYS A 76 16.68 -8.83 5.64
N LEU A 77 16.17 -9.56 6.62
CA LEU A 77 16.97 -10.34 7.55
C LEU A 77 17.32 -11.70 6.96
N ASP A 78 18.56 -12.12 7.18
CA ASP A 78 18.98 -13.50 6.98
C ASP A 78 18.37 -14.42 8.04
N ASP A 79 18.49 -15.74 7.85
CA ASP A 79 17.90 -16.74 8.76
C ASP A 79 18.37 -16.53 10.20
N GLN A 80 19.65 -16.19 10.39
CA GLN A 80 20.22 -15.91 11.70
C GLN A 80 19.62 -14.62 12.32
N GLY A 81 19.45 -13.56 11.53
CA GLY A 81 18.77 -12.34 11.95
C GLY A 81 17.31 -12.58 12.32
N GLN A 82 16.59 -13.45 11.62
CA GLN A 82 15.20 -13.78 11.97
C GLN A 82 15.11 -14.51 13.32
N ILE A 83 16.02 -15.45 13.59
CA ILE A 83 16.11 -16.13 14.90
C ILE A 83 16.43 -15.14 16.03
N GLU A 84 17.32 -14.19 15.78
CA GLU A 84 17.66 -13.14 16.76
C GLU A 84 16.48 -12.19 17.01
N LEU A 85 15.76 -11.80 15.95
CA LEU A 85 14.55 -11.00 16.08
C LEU A 85 13.49 -11.72 16.91
N GLU A 86 13.25 -13.02 16.67
CA GLU A 86 12.29 -13.81 17.44
C GLU A 86 12.66 -13.85 18.92
N LYS A 87 13.95 -13.94 19.26
CA LYS A 87 14.42 -13.85 20.66
C LYS A 87 14.14 -12.48 21.27
N LEU A 88 14.42 -11.39 20.55
CA LEU A 88 14.16 -10.03 21.03
C LEU A 88 12.66 -9.79 21.29
N LEU A 89 11.81 -10.28 20.38
CA LEU A 89 10.36 -10.20 20.52
C LEU A 89 9.84 -11.02 21.71
N ASN A 90 10.38 -12.22 21.94
CA ASN A 90 10.02 -13.06 23.10
C ASN A 90 10.47 -12.47 24.44
N SER A 91 11.52 -11.64 24.43
CA SER A 91 12.03 -10.96 25.63
C SER A 91 11.30 -9.65 25.96
N ASN A 92 10.35 -9.19 25.13
CA ASN A 92 9.69 -7.88 25.25
C ASN A 92 10.69 -6.72 25.38
N GLU A 93 11.74 -6.74 24.55
CA GLU A 93 12.72 -5.65 24.47
C GLU A 93 12.04 -4.32 24.07
N SER A 94 12.69 -3.19 24.40
CA SER A 94 12.15 -1.88 24.06
C SER A 94 12.19 -1.61 22.55
N ASP A 95 11.32 -0.71 22.08
CA ASP A 95 11.31 -0.25 20.70
C ASP A 95 12.68 0.31 20.27
N GLU A 96 13.46 0.89 21.19
CA GLU A 96 14.80 1.40 20.88
C GLU A 96 15.80 0.28 20.59
N GLU A 97 15.72 -0.85 21.30
CA GLU A 97 16.58 -2.01 21.02
C GLU A 97 16.15 -2.70 19.72
N LEU A 98 14.86 -2.74 19.40
CA LEU A 98 14.38 -3.20 18.10
C LEU A 98 14.87 -2.29 16.96
N ASP A 99 14.77 -0.98 17.10
CA ASP A 99 15.26 0.00 16.12
C ASP A 99 16.76 -0.14 15.88
N LYS A 100 17.52 -0.35 16.96
CA LYS A 100 18.96 -0.57 16.91
C LYS A 100 19.30 -1.88 16.22
N PHE A 101 18.57 -2.96 16.54
CA PHE A 101 18.72 -4.25 15.88
C PHE A 101 18.53 -4.12 14.36
N PHE A 102 17.43 -3.52 13.91
CA PHE A 102 17.17 -3.33 12.49
C PHE A 102 18.21 -2.41 11.83
N SER A 103 18.64 -1.34 12.52
CA SER A 103 19.65 -0.41 11.99
C SER A 103 21.02 -1.05 11.82
N GLN A 104 21.35 -2.07 12.63
CA GLN A 104 22.61 -2.81 12.53
C GLN A 104 22.56 -3.92 11.47
N LYS A 105 21.43 -4.62 11.35
CA LYS A 105 21.28 -5.76 10.45
C LYS A 105 20.92 -5.36 9.01
N ILE A 106 20.21 -4.25 8.83
CA ILE A 106 19.70 -3.82 7.53
C ILE A 106 20.49 -2.57 7.07
N PRO A 107 21.39 -2.69 6.09
CA PRO A 107 22.07 -1.54 5.52
C PRO A 107 21.06 -0.62 4.84
N ASN A 108 21.24 0.69 4.96
CA ASN A 108 20.34 1.69 4.37
C ASN A 108 18.87 1.54 4.80
N LEU A 109 18.61 1.14 6.06
CA LEU A 109 17.27 0.94 6.61
C LEU A 109 16.27 2.04 6.24
N GLN A 110 16.68 3.31 6.33
CA GLN A 110 15.82 4.45 6.00
C GLN A 110 15.39 4.45 4.51
N SER A 111 16.27 4.06 3.60
CA SER A 111 15.95 3.93 2.17
C SER A 111 15.03 2.75 1.90
N GLU A 112 15.17 1.66 2.66
CA GLU A 112 14.28 0.50 2.56
C GLU A 112 12.86 0.87 3.02
N ILE A 113 12.72 1.55 4.16
CA ILE A 113 11.43 2.07 4.65
C ILE A 113 10.82 3.03 3.64
N ALA A 114 11.59 3.98 3.10
CA ALA A 114 11.10 4.91 2.08
C ALA A 114 10.59 4.18 0.82
N SER A 115 11.27 3.11 0.41
CA SER A 115 10.85 2.28 -0.73
C SER A 115 9.52 1.57 -0.45
N VAL A 116 9.31 1.08 0.77
CA VAL A 116 8.03 0.48 1.18
C VAL A 116 6.91 1.51 1.15
N LEU A 117 7.13 2.70 1.69
CA LEU A 117 6.12 3.79 1.67
C LEU A 117 5.77 4.19 0.23
N PHE A 118 6.76 4.24 -0.66
CA PHE A 118 6.53 4.51 -2.07
C PHE A 118 5.70 3.40 -2.73
N ASN A 119 6.04 2.13 -2.50
CA ASN A 119 5.31 0.99 -3.05
C ASN A 119 3.88 0.90 -2.51
N PHE A 120 3.69 1.20 -1.22
CA PHE A 120 2.36 1.27 -0.62
C PHE A 120 1.52 2.37 -1.28
N ARG A 121 2.09 3.57 -1.45
CA ARG A 121 1.44 4.68 -2.16
C ARG A 121 1.00 4.29 -3.56
N THR A 122 1.87 3.65 -4.34
CA THR A 122 1.54 3.27 -5.72
C THR A 122 0.44 2.21 -5.76
N ALA A 123 0.49 1.21 -4.87
CA ALA A 123 -0.53 0.18 -4.75
C ALA A 123 -1.90 0.75 -4.33
N TYR A 124 -1.91 1.70 -3.39
CA TYR A 124 -3.13 2.32 -2.90
C TYR A 124 -3.79 3.24 -3.93
N LEU A 125 -3.00 4.03 -4.67
CA LEU A 125 -3.52 5.02 -5.62
C LEU A 125 -3.86 4.42 -6.99
N TYR A 126 -3.25 3.29 -7.36
CA TYR A 126 -3.41 2.69 -8.68
C TYR A 126 -3.67 1.18 -8.60
N PRO A 127 -4.78 0.74 -7.97
CA PRO A 127 -5.08 -0.67 -7.89
C PRO A 127 -5.28 -1.25 -9.31
N VAL A 128 -4.64 -2.39 -9.57
CA VAL A 128 -4.57 -3.03 -10.90
C VAL A 128 -5.94 -3.21 -11.56
N ARG A 129 -7.00 -3.49 -10.76
CA ARG A 129 -8.37 -3.65 -11.26
C ARG A 129 -8.95 -2.37 -11.86
N GLU A 130 -8.62 -1.20 -11.32
CA GLU A 130 -9.06 0.08 -11.87
C GLU A 130 -8.36 0.39 -13.19
N ARG A 131 -7.08 0.01 -13.35
CA ARG A 131 -6.37 0.12 -14.64
C ARG A 131 -6.98 -0.79 -15.70
N ILE A 132 -7.23 -2.05 -15.38
CA ILE A 132 -7.86 -3.00 -16.32
C ILE A 132 -9.26 -2.50 -16.73
N ALA A 133 -10.05 -1.99 -15.78
CA ALA A 133 -11.37 -1.44 -16.07
C ALA A 133 -11.30 -0.14 -16.89
N ALA A 134 -10.35 0.75 -16.62
CA ALA A 134 -10.14 1.98 -17.38
C ALA A 134 -9.65 1.69 -18.81
N GLU A 135 -8.72 0.75 -18.99
CA GLU A 135 -8.23 0.32 -20.29
C GLU A 135 -9.32 -0.39 -21.10
N ALA A 136 -10.16 -1.22 -20.46
CA ALA A 136 -11.31 -1.83 -21.11
C ALA A 136 -12.32 -0.78 -21.60
N LYS A 137 -12.62 0.24 -20.78
CA LYS A 137 -13.50 1.36 -21.18
C LYS A 137 -12.90 2.19 -22.32
N ALA A 138 -11.59 2.46 -22.30
CA ALA A 138 -10.90 3.20 -23.35
C ALA A 138 -10.89 2.44 -24.70
N LYS A 139 -10.72 1.11 -24.67
CA LYS A 139 -10.78 0.27 -25.88
C LYS A 139 -12.19 0.19 -26.48
N THR A 140 -13.23 0.17 -25.65
CA THR A 140 -14.63 0.19 -26.13
C THR A 140 -14.99 1.55 -26.76
N ALA A 141 -14.44 2.66 -26.26
CA ALA A 141 -14.68 3.99 -26.81
C ALA A 141 -13.98 4.22 -28.17
N GLN A 142 -12.83 3.59 -28.44
CA GLN A 142 -12.15 3.69 -29.73
C GLN A 142 -12.83 2.90 -30.86
N ASN A 143 -13.56 1.82 -30.54
CA ASN A 143 -14.29 1.04 -31.55
C ASN A 143 -15.61 1.67 -32.01
N GLN A 144 -16.09 2.76 -31.39
CA GLN A 144 -17.29 3.48 -31.85
C GLN A 144 -16.99 4.62 -32.83
N THR A 145 -15.73 5.07 -32.96
CA THR A 145 -15.37 6.18 -33.86
C THR A 145 -15.04 5.71 -35.28
N THR A 146 -14.82 4.41 -35.52
CA THR A 146 -14.43 3.89 -36.85
C THR A 146 -15.61 3.36 -37.69
N GLN A 147 -16.83 3.22 -37.14
CA GLN A 147 -17.97 2.68 -37.92
C GLN A 147 -18.92 3.73 -38.53
N ASN A 148 -18.66 5.04 -38.36
CA ASN A 148 -19.56 6.10 -38.89
C ASN A 148 -19.00 6.86 -40.09
N ASN A 149 -18.01 6.33 -40.82
CA ASN A 149 -17.43 7.03 -41.97
C ASN A 149 -17.26 6.12 -43.22
N GLU A 150 -18.27 5.31 -43.53
CA GLU A 150 -18.44 4.77 -44.89
C GLU A 150 -19.91 4.93 -45.33
N SER A 151 -20.29 6.16 -45.64
CA SER A 151 -21.52 6.45 -46.40
C SER A 151 -21.29 7.73 -47.20
N SER A 152 -20.51 7.64 -48.27
CA SER A 152 -20.51 8.63 -49.36
C SER A 152 -20.00 7.99 -50.65
N GLN A 153 -20.98 7.66 -51.50
CA GLN A 153 -20.97 7.83 -52.96
C GLN A 153 -19.74 7.31 -53.73
N ASN A 154 -19.82 6.05 -54.17
CA ASN A 154 -19.25 5.67 -55.46
C ASN A 154 -20.33 5.84 -56.52
N ASP A 155 -20.35 7.01 -57.13
CA ASP A 155 -21.01 7.28 -58.41
C ASP A 155 -19.97 7.01 -59.51
N PHE A 156 -20.11 5.90 -60.24
CA PHE A 156 -19.63 5.73 -61.63
C PHE A 156 -20.08 4.36 -62.19
N SER A 157 -21.01 4.43 -63.15
CA SER A 157 -21.20 3.54 -64.32
C SER A 157 -21.58 2.06 -64.10
N ASP A 158 -22.75 1.66 -64.62
CA ASP A 158 -22.87 0.95 -65.91
C ASP A 158 -24.07 -0.03 -65.98
N VAL A 159 -24.76 0.02 -67.13
CA VAL A 159 -25.79 -0.87 -67.73
C VAL A 159 -27.05 -1.32 -66.95
N GLY A 160 -28.18 -0.71 -67.35
CA GLY A 160 -29.53 -1.24 -67.20
C GLY A 160 -29.84 -2.47 -68.09
N PRO A 161 -31.03 -3.06 -67.95
CA PRO A 161 -31.28 -4.50 -68.05
C PRO A 161 -31.27 -5.09 -69.47
N PRO A 162 -31.00 -6.40 -69.62
CA PRO A 162 -31.05 -7.08 -70.91
C PRO A 162 -32.49 -7.21 -71.43
N ALA A 163 -32.67 -7.05 -72.75
CA ALA A 163 -33.93 -7.23 -73.47
C ALA A 163 -34.40 -8.71 -73.50
N PRO A 164 -35.71 -8.97 -73.59
CA PRO A 164 -36.25 -10.33 -73.60
C PRO A 164 -36.07 -11.02 -74.96
N ILE A 165 -35.60 -12.28 -74.93
CA ILE A 165 -35.51 -13.16 -76.09
C ILE A 165 -36.90 -13.74 -76.37
N VAL A 166 -37.50 -13.41 -77.52
CA VAL A 166 -38.73 -14.04 -78.03
C VAL A 166 -38.35 -15.35 -78.72
N ASN A 167 -38.70 -16.48 -78.11
CA ASN A 167 -38.73 -17.79 -78.77
C ASN A 167 -40.14 -18.05 -79.29
N LYS A 168 -40.32 -18.08 -80.61
CA LYS A 168 -41.44 -18.76 -81.28
C LYS A 168 -40.86 -19.83 -82.20
N SER A 169 -40.98 -21.08 -81.76
CA SER A 169 -40.93 -22.27 -82.61
C SER A 169 -42.21 -22.34 -83.45
N ASN A 170 -42.07 -22.78 -84.71
CA ASN A 170 -43.10 -23.15 -85.71
C ASN A 170 -44.57 -22.95 -85.36
#